data_AF-A0A1J4KIZ6-F1
#
_entry.id   AF-A0A1J4KIZ6-F1
#
_cell.length_a   1.000
_cell.length_b   1.000
_cell.length_c   1.000
_cell.angle_alpha   90.00
_cell.angle_beta   90.00
_cell.angle_gamma   90.00
#
_symmetry.space_group_name_H-M   'P 1'
#
loop_
_entity.id
_entity.type
_entity.pdbx_description
1 polymer ?
#
loop_
_entity_poly.entity_id
_entity_poly.type
_entity_poly.pdbx_seq_one_letter_code
_entity_poly.pdbx_strand_id
1 'polypeptide(L)'
;MNDFDRWRSDFVSSLDLNYNFNEHIETCEQYIEEIIQYNIIKYVGPEKTNSFLTETLKFAIDQIMNFRINNSNRLKCGILIHFLKLTTVLIPYSFLNDIFDLFPILESILDSTHPFYQSLKTGNNTIQQLNVIKQYIVSHEMLALMATRIQKNEETPITATHFIFFFNLYSILSDLMNSNTKSSLLFTIFPVFSEFINDISNYDIKDINAEEVELLFNSAIKILIATDEFSDEI
;
A
#
# COMPACT_ATOMS: atom_id res chain seq x y z
N MET A 1 -21.92 -10.26 -21.83
CA MET A 1 -20.69 -9.42 -21.78
C MET A 1 -21.06 -7.95 -21.72
N ASN A 2 -21.81 -7.54 -20.68
CA ASN A 2 -22.31 -6.17 -20.44
C ASN A 2 -22.44 -5.87 -18.92
N ASP A 3 -21.87 -6.72 -18.06
CA ASP A 3 -22.14 -6.70 -16.62
C ASP A 3 -21.11 -5.85 -15.85
N PHE A 4 -19.84 -5.89 -16.24
CA PHE A 4 -18.78 -5.17 -15.54
C PHE A 4 -18.90 -3.64 -15.60
N ASP A 5 -19.13 -3.07 -16.79
CA ASP A 5 -19.25 -1.60 -16.92
C ASP A 5 -20.53 -1.09 -16.26
N ARG A 6 -21.60 -1.89 -16.28
CA ARG A 6 -22.84 -1.61 -15.56
C ARG A 6 -22.62 -1.66 -14.05
N TRP A 7 -22.05 -2.76 -13.56
CA TRP A 7 -21.68 -2.92 -12.15
C TRP A 7 -20.77 -1.78 -11.68
N ARG A 8 -19.77 -1.39 -12.48
CA ARG A 8 -18.86 -0.29 -12.15
C ARG A 8 -19.63 1.01 -11.99
N SER A 9 -20.53 1.32 -12.93
CA SER A 9 -21.37 2.52 -12.85
C SER A 9 -22.25 2.50 -11.61
N ASP A 10 -22.86 1.35 -11.30
CA ASP A 10 -23.71 1.16 -10.12
C ASP A 10 -22.89 1.29 -8.83
N PHE A 11 -21.69 0.68 -8.78
CA PHE A 11 -20.77 0.75 -7.64
C PHE A 11 -20.31 2.18 -7.38
N VAL A 12 -19.80 2.87 -8.41
CA VAL A 12 -19.36 4.27 -8.30
C VAL A 12 -20.50 5.16 -7.83
N SER A 13 -21.72 4.94 -8.32
CA SER A 13 -22.91 5.67 -7.88
C SER A 13 -23.29 5.34 -6.43
N SER A 14 -23.08 4.09 -5.99
CA SER A 14 -23.39 3.65 -4.62
C SER A 14 -22.41 4.19 -3.56
N LEU A 15 -21.22 4.62 -3.98
CA LEU A 15 -20.24 5.30 -3.13
C LEU A 15 -20.68 6.71 -2.74
N ASP A 16 -21.74 7.25 -3.36
CA ASP A 16 -22.49 8.38 -2.82
C ASP A 16 -23.38 7.83 -1.68
N LEU A 17 -22.85 7.89 -0.46
CA LEU A 17 -23.12 7.04 0.72
C LEU A 17 -24.54 7.03 1.31
N ASN A 18 -25.57 7.39 0.53
CA ASN A 18 -26.99 7.29 0.85
C ASN A 18 -27.63 5.94 0.40
N TYR A 19 -26.93 5.13 -0.39
CA TYR A 19 -27.45 3.85 -0.91
C TYR A 19 -26.86 2.60 -0.23
N ASN A 20 -27.47 1.44 -0.48
CA ASN A 20 -26.98 0.13 -0.04
C ASN A 20 -25.70 -0.20 -0.83
N PHE A 21 -24.55 -0.04 -0.17
CA PHE A 21 -23.22 -0.16 -0.77
C PHE A 21 -22.56 -1.53 -0.50
N ASN A 22 -23.19 -2.38 0.31
CA ASN A 22 -22.61 -3.64 0.80
C ASN A 22 -22.40 -4.65 -0.34
N GLU A 23 -23.43 -4.88 -1.16
CA GLU A 23 -23.38 -5.87 -2.26
C GLU A 23 -22.31 -5.51 -3.31
N HIS A 24 -22.11 -4.22 -3.57
CA HIS A 24 -21.08 -3.77 -4.51
C HIS A 24 -19.67 -3.87 -3.93
N ILE A 25 -19.50 -3.65 -2.62
CA ILE A 25 -18.22 -3.89 -1.95
C ILE A 25 -17.85 -5.37 -2.02
N GLU A 26 -18.75 -6.30 -1.71
CA GLU A 26 -18.48 -7.74 -1.78
C GLU A 26 -18.00 -8.17 -3.18
N THR A 27 -18.60 -7.60 -4.23
CA THR A 27 -18.15 -7.86 -5.62
C THR A 27 -16.76 -7.27 -5.88
N CYS A 28 -16.47 -6.09 -5.36
CA CYS A 28 -15.15 -5.47 -5.47
C CYS A 28 -14.08 -6.30 -4.74
N GLU A 29 -14.42 -6.85 -3.57
CA GLU A 29 -13.56 -7.75 -2.79
C GLU A 29 -13.24 -9.02 -3.57
N GLN A 30 -14.23 -9.63 -4.22
CA GLN A 30 -14.01 -10.78 -5.11
C GLN A 30 -13.06 -10.46 -6.26
N TYR A 31 -13.15 -9.27 -6.86
CA TYR A 31 -12.21 -8.87 -7.92
C TYR A 31 -10.79 -8.68 -7.39
N ILE A 32 -10.64 -8.14 -6.19
CA ILE A 32 -9.34 -8.05 -5.52
C ILE A 32 -8.75 -9.46 -5.30
N GLU A 33 -9.56 -10.40 -4.82
CA GLU A 33 -9.13 -11.80 -4.64
C GLU A 33 -8.72 -12.47 -5.96
N GLU A 34 -9.49 -12.27 -7.04
CA GLU A 34 -9.13 -12.77 -8.36
C GLU A 34 -7.80 -12.20 -8.86
N ILE A 35 -7.57 -10.90 -8.64
CA ILE A 35 -6.32 -10.24 -9.04
C ILE A 35 -5.12 -10.81 -8.28
N ILE A 36 -5.24 -11.02 -6.97
CA ILE A 36 -4.14 -11.61 -6.18
C ILE A 36 -3.84 -13.03 -6.66
N GLN A 37 -4.89 -13.81 -6.94
CA GLN A 37 -4.73 -15.23 -7.25
C GLN A 37 -4.30 -15.47 -8.71
N TYR A 38 -4.76 -14.64 -9.64
CA TYR A 38 -4.63 -14.89 -11.08
C TYR A 38 -3.99 -13.75 -11.86
N ASN A 39 -3.61 -12.65 -11.20
CA ASN A 39 -3.13 -11.41 -11.81
C ASN A 39 -4.16 -10.76 -12.76
N ILE A 40 -5.43 -11.16 -12.67
CA ILE A 40 -6.47 -10.78 -13.62
C ILE A 40 -7.86 -11.02 -13.02
N ILE A 41 -8.81 -10.18 -13.41
CA ILE A 41 -10.24 -10.47 -13.25
C ILE A 41 -10.65 -11.37 -14.43
N LYS A 42 -10.90 -12.65 -14.14
CA LYS A 42 -10.95 -13.74 -15.13
C LYS A 42 -11.95 -13.52 -16.25
N TYR A 43 -13.11 -12.97 -15.93
CA TYR A 43 -14.23 -12.88 -16.87
C TYR A 43 -14.20 -11.59 -17.72
N VAL A 44 -13.35 -10.61 -17.41
CA VAL A 44 -13.22 -9.35 -18.16
C VAL A 44 -11.85 -9.14 -18.82
N GLY A 45 -10.82 -9.88 -18.41
CA GLY A 45 -9.52 -9.82 -19.05
C GLY A 45 -8.60 -8.72 -18.50
N PRO A 46 -7.38 -8.58 -19.05
CA PRO A 46 -6.32 -7.74 -18.49
C PRO A 46 -6.62 -6.23 -18.64
N GLU A 47 -7.20 -5.81 -19.76
CA GLU A 47 -7.53 -4.38 -20.00
C GLU A 47 -8.53 -3.86 -18.97
N LYS A 48 -9.60 -4.61 -18.72
CA LYS A 48 -10.62 -4.27 -17.73
C LYS A 48 -10.12 -4.44 -16.30
N THR A 49 -9.17 -5.34 -16.06
CA THR A 49 -8.46 -5.43 -14.77
C THR A 49 -7.65 -4.17 -14.50
N ASN A 50 -6.88 -3.69 -15.48
CA ASN A 50 -6.11 -2.47 -15.33
C ASN A 50 -7.03 -1.26 -15.10
N SER A 51 -8.12 -1.14 -15.87
CA SER A 51 -9.11 -0.08 -15.69
C SER A 51 -9.83 -0.20 -14.33
N PHE A 52 -10.09 -1.41 -13.83
CA PHE A 52 -10.60 -1.62 -12.47
C PHE A 52 -9.64 -1.04 -11.43
N LEU A 53 -8.36 -1.40 -11.49
CA LEU A 53 -7.35 -0.96 -10.54
C LEU A 53 -7.14 0.56 -10.57
N THR A 54 -6.95 1.12 -11.77
CA THR A 54 -6.52 2.51 -11.95
C THR A 54 -7.66 3.53 -11.90
N GLU A 55 -8.88 3.14 -12.28
CA GLU A 55 -10.04 4.03 -12.28
C GLU A 55 -11.01 3.70 -11.15
N THR A 56 -11.48 2.45 -11.06
CA THR A 56 -12.58 2.07 -10.16
C THR A 56 -12.13 1.97 -8.71
N LEU A 57 -11.12 1.15 -8.44
CA LEU A 57 -10.63 0.92 -7.09
C LEU A 57 -9.98 2.19 -6.53
N LYS A 58 -9.17 2.87 -7.34
CA LYS A 58 -8.56 4.16 -6.97
C LYS A 58 -9.62 5.17 -6.54
N PHE A 59 -10.68 5.34 -7.34
CA PHE A 59 -11.80 6.22 -7.00
C PHE A 59 -12.49 5.78 -5.71
N ALA A 60 -12.74 4.48 -5.53
CA ALA A 60 -13.40 3.95 -4.35
C ALA A 60 -12.61 4.22 -3.06
N ILE A 61 -11.30 3.97 -3.07
CA ILE A 61 -10.42 4.27 -1.92
C ILE A 61 -10.49 5.77 -1.62
N ASP A 62 -10.33 6.63 -2.63
CA ASP A 62 -10.33 8.08 -2.43
C ASP A 62 -11.66 8.59 -1.82
N GLN A 63 -12.79 8.09 -2.31
CA GLN A 63 -14.11 8.41 -1.72
C GLN A 63 -14.22 7.98 -0.26
N ILE A 64 -13.77 6.76 0.05
CA ILE A 64 -13.82 6.22 1.42
C ILE A 64 -12.89 7.02 2.35
N MET A 65 -11.66 7.32 1.91
CA MET A 65 -10.66 8.03 2.72
C MET A 65 -11.05 9.49 3.01
N ASN A 66 -11.89 10.10 2.15
CA ASN A 66 -12.46 11.42 2.36
C ASN A 66 -13.79 11.41 3.13
N PHE A 67 -14.37 10.24 3.38
CA PHE A 67 -15.65 10.12 4.09
C PHE A 67 -15.51 10.46 5.57
N ARG A 68 -16.48 11.19 6.13
CA ARG A 68 -16.53 11.49 7.57
C ARG A 68 -17.56 10.62 8.29
N ILE A 69 -17.08 9.77 9.19
CA ILE A 69 -17.91 8.96 10.06
C ILE A 69 -18.56 9.84 11.13
N ASN A 70 -19.86 9.65 11.33
CA ASN A 70 -20.70 10.34 12.30
C ASN A 70 -21.72 9.34 12.89
N ASN A 71 -22.60 9.82 13.77
CA ASN A 71 -23.58 8.94 14.43
C ASN A 71 -24.57 8.25 13.47
N SER A 72 -24.92 8.86 12.33
CA SER A 72 -25.90 8.29 11.39
C SER A 72 -25.32 7.22 10.47
N ASN A 73 -24.00 7.21 10.27
CA ASN A 73 -23.31 6.26 9.37
C ASN A 73 -22.31 5.34 10.08
N ARG A 74 -22.25 5.37 11.43
CA ARG A 74 -21.29 4.62 12.24
C ARG A 74 -21.29 3.11 11.97
N LEU A 75 -22.45 2.53 11.66
CA LEU A 75 -22.57 1.10 11.33
C LEU A 75 -21.78 0.71 10.07
N LYS A 76 -21.54 1.66 9.15
CA LYS A 76 -20.75 1.44 7.93
C LYS A 76 -19.25 1.32 8.21
N CYS A 77 -18.77 1.86 9.34
CA CYS A 77 -17.35 1.90 9.67
C CYS A 77 -16.68 0.52 9.62
N GLY A 78 -17.33 -0.52 10.15
CA GLY A 78 -16.77 -1.88 10.14
C GLY A 78 -16.53 -2.40 8.73
N ILE A 79 -17.48 -2.17 7.82
CA ILE A 79 -17.41 -2.61 6.41
C ILE A 79 -16.31 -1.82 5.68
N LEU A 80 -16.26 -0.49 5.86
CA LEU A 80 -15.24 0.34 5.23
C LEU A 80 -13.83 0.00 5.71
N ILE A 81 -13.64 -0.24 7.01
CA ILE A 81 -12.35 -0.71 7.54
C ILE A 81 -11.99 -2.09 7.00
N HIS A 82 -12.95 -2.99 6.90
CA HIS A 82 -12.71 -4.31 6.32
C HIS A 82 -12.25 -4.20 4.86
N PHE A 83 -12.96 -3.40 4.05
CA PHE A 83 -12.62 -3.16 2.65
C PHE A 83 -11.23 -2.52 2.48
N LEU A 84 -10.92 -1.47 3.24
CA LEU A 84 -9.60 -0.83 3.22
C LEU A 84 -8.49 -1.82 3.63
N LYS A 85 -8.73 -2.62 4.67
CA LYS A 85 -7.81 -3.67 5.12
C LYS A 85 -7.57 -4.73 4.04
N LEU A 86 -8.63 -5.19 3.37
CA LEU A 86 -8.48 -6.15 2.28
C LEU A 86 -7.68 -5.52 1.15
N THR A 87 -7.99 -4.28 0.77
CA THR A 87 -7.33 -3.57 -0.33
C THR A 87 -5.81 -3.46 -0.14
N THR A 88 -5.28 -3.43 1.08
CA THR A 88 -3.84 -3.37 1.31
C THR A 88 -3.08 -4.62 0.87
N VAL A 89 -3.74 -5.75 0.61
CA VAL A 89 -3.11 -6.91 -0.06
C VAL A 89 -2.59 -6.57 -1.45
N LEU A 90 -3.08 -5.50 -2.06
CA LEU A 90 -2.60 -5.03 -3.36
C LEU A 90 -1.26 -4.30 -3.27
N ILE A 91 -0.77 -3.99 -2.06
CA ILE A 91 0.57 -3.41 -1.84
C ILE A 91 1.66 -4.35 -2.37
N PRO A 92 1.81 -5.59 -1.88
CA PRO A 92 2.81 -6.51 -2.42
C PRO A 92 2.50 -6.89 -3.88
N TYR A 93 1.23 -7.00 -4.27
CA TYR A 93 0.86 -7.26 -5.68
C TYR A 93 1.39 -6.18 -6.63
N SER A 94 1.11 -4.92 -6.34
CA SER A 94 1.53 -3.79 -7.18
C SER A 94 3.04 -3.67 -7.21
N PHE A 95 3.73 -3.98 -6.10
CA PHE A 95 5.18 -4.06 -6.04
C PHE A 95 5.77 -5.18 -6.90
N LEU A 96 5.18 -6.38 -6.87
CA LEU A 96 5.67 -7.53 -7.63
C LEU A 96 5.45 -7.41 -9.14
N ASN A 97 4.50 -6.56 -9.56
CA ASN A 97 4.09 -6.39 -10.96
C ASN A 97 4.47 -5.01 -11.53
N ASP A 98 5.31 -4.23 -10.85
CA ASP A 98 5.75 -2.91 -11.27
C ASP A 98 4.59 -1.90 -11.53
N ILE A 99 3.47 -2.04 -10.82
CA ILE A 99 2.27 -1.18 -10.95
C ILE A 99 2.36 -0.03 -9.93
N PHE A 100 3.39 0.79 -10.05
CA PHE A 100 3.71 1.88 -9.12
C PHE A 100 2.64 2.98 -9.04
N ASP A 101 1.81 3.14 -10.08
CA ASP A 101 0.71 4.12 -10.10
C ASP A 101 -0.37 3.86 -9.04
N LEU A 102 -0.42 2.64 -8.48
CA LEU A 102 -1.31 2.30 -7.37
C LEU A 102 -0.74 2.69 -6.00
N PHE A 103 0.56 2.95 -5.90
CA PHE A 103 1.20 3.17 -4.61
C PHE A 103 0.66 4.40 -3.89
N PRO A 104 0.49 5.58 -4.53
CA PRO A 104 0.02 6.75 -3.82
C PRO A 104 -1.34 6.53 -3.15
N ILE A 105 -2.25 5.79 -3.80
CA ILE A 105 -3.58 5.53 -3.25
C ILE A 105 -3.57 4.42 -2.19
N LEU A 106 -2.70 3.41 -2.33
CA LEU A 106 -2.56 2.36 -1.32
C LEU A 106 -1.83 2.86 -0.06
N GLU A 107 -0.82 3.71 -0.20
CA GLU A 107 -0.14 4.38 0.92
C GLU A 107 -1.09 5.32 1.67
N SER A 108 -2.01 5.99 0.96
CA SER A 108 -2.97 6.90 1.57
C SER A 108 -3.88 6.19 2.58
N ILE A 109 -4.17 4.89 2.39
CA ILE A 109 -4.89 4.05 3.36
C ILE A 109 -4.15 4.02 4.71
N LEU A 110 -2.84 4.19 4.73
CA LEU A 110 -2.04 4.12 5.94
C LEU A 110 -1.80 5.49 6.60
N ASP A 111 -2.26 6.57 5.98
CA ASP A 111 -2.08 7.92 6.48
C ASP A 111 -3.17 8.32 7.49
N SER A 112 -2.73 8.49 8.73
CA SER A 112 -3.56 8.91 9.85
C SER A 112 -4.19 10.30 9.70
N THR A 113 -3.68 11.15 8.78
CA THR A 113 -4.19 12.51 8.57
C THR A 113 -5.49 12.56 7.80
N HIS A 114 -5.89 11.48 7.13
CA HIS A 114 -7.10 11.45 6.31
C HIS A 114 -8.40 11.75 7.07
N PRO A 115 -9.36 12.45 6.45
CA PRO A 115 -10.66 12.80 7.05
C PRO A 115 -11.38 11.61 7.67
N PHE A 116 -11.31 10.44 7.02
CA PHE A 116 -11.88 9.20 7.51
C PHE A 116 -11.37 8.83 8.90
N TYR A 117 -10.05 8.73 9.08
CA TYR A 117 -9.50 8.40 10.39
C TYR A 117 -9.64 9.52 11.42
N GLN A 118 -9.53 10.78 11.00
CA GLN A 118 -9.75 11.92 11.90
C GLN A 118 -11.17 11.93 12.45
N SER A 119 -12.17 11.50 11.66
CA SER A 119 -13.56 11.38 12.10
C SER A 119 -13.80 10.22 13.08
N LEU A 120 -12.89 9.24 13.11
CA LEU A 120 -12.94 8.09 14.03
C LEU A 120 -12.22 8.34 15.36
N LYS A 121 -11.42 9.42 15.46
CA LYS A 121 -10.72 9.77 16.70
C LYS A 121 -11.72 10.14 17.80
N THR A 122 -11.72 9.36 18.88
CA THR A 122 -12.39 9.72 20.12
C THR A 122 -11.35 10.11 21.17
N GLY A 123 -11.24 11.41 21.45
CA GLY A 123 -10.28 11.94 22.43
C GLY A 123 -8.82 11.86 21.97
N ASN A 124 -7.89 11.67 22.91
CA ASN A 124 -6.43 11.60 22.65
C ASN A 124 -5.95 10.22 22.16
N ASN A 125 -6.86 9.29 21.84
CA ASN A 125 -6.48 7.91 21.57
C ASN A 125 -6.00 7.70 20.13
N THR A 126 -5.00 6.84 20.02
CA THR A 126 -4.51 6.22 18.78
C THR A 126 -5.67 5.72 17.93
N ILE A 127 -5.60 5.90 16.61
CA ILE A 127 -6.63 5.46 15.67
C ILE A 127 -6.56 3.93 15.59
N GLN A 128 -7.28 3.25 16.49
CA GLN A 128 -7.24 1.79 16.64
C GLN A 128 -7.53 1.08 15.30
N GLN A 129 -8.46 1.62 14.50
CA GLN A 129 -8.83 1.05 13.21
C GLN A 129 -7.69 1.10 12.18
N LEU A 130 -6.89 2.18 12.19
CA LEU A 130 -5.70 2.28 11.35
C LEU A 130 -4.64 1.28 11.83
N ASN A 131 -4.46 1.13 13.15
CA ASN A 131 -3.54 0.13 13.68
C ASN A 131 -3.94 -1.30 13.31
N VAL A 132 -5.24 -1.61 13.25
CA VAL A 132 -5.71 -2.93 12.76
C VAL A 132 -5.29 -3.18 11.32
N ILE A 133 -5.39 -2.18 10.45
CA ILE A 133 -4.94 -2.30 9.04
C ILE A 133 -3.42 -2.47 8.97
N LYS A 134 -2.67 -1.66 9.70
CA LYS A 134 -1.20 -1.75 9.73
C LYS A 134 -0.71 -3.10 10.30
N GLN A 135 -1.33 -3.59 11.37
CA GLN A 135 -1.04 -4.91 11.95
C GLN A 135 -1.38 -6.05 10.99
N TYR A 136 -2.45 -5.91 10.20
CA TYR A 136 -2.77 -6.87 9.15
C TYR A 136 -1.62 -6.99 8.14
N ILE A 137 -1.05 -5.88 7.67
CA ILE A 137 0.09 -5.87 6.75
C ILE A 137 1.32 -6.56 7.38
N VAL A 138 1.64 -6.23 8.63
CA VAL A 138 2.80 -6.82 9.34
C VAL A 138 2.61 -8.33 9.55
N SER A 139 1.44 -8.75 10.03
CA SER A 139 1.14 -10.16 10.32
C SER A 139 1.04 -11.05 9.08
N HIS A 140 0.79 -10.48 7.90
CA HIS A 140 0.76 -11.19 6.62
C HIS A 140 2.09 -11.09 5.87
N GLU A 141 3.14 -10.62 6.54
CA GLU A 141 4.52 -10.61 6.02
C GLU A 141 4.67 -9.91 4.66
N MET A 142 3.82 -8.91 4.38
CA MET A 142 3.80 -8.25 3.07
C MET A 142 5.14 -7.58 2.74
N LEU A 143 5.80 -6.97 3.74
CA LEU A 143 7.15 -6.43 3.59
C LEU A 143 8.19 -7.52 3.29
N ALA A 144 8.03 -8.73 3.83
CA ALA A 144 8.97 -9.83 3.55
C ALA A 144 8.86 -10.32 2.09
N LEU A 145 7.65 -10.32 1.53
CA LEU A 145 7.45 -10.60 0.10
C LEU A 145 8.18 -9.58 -0.79
N MET A 146 8.05 -8.29 -0.47
CA MET A 146 8.74 -7.21 -1.18
C MET A 146 10.27 -7.32 -1.02
N ALA A 147 10.76 -7.58 0.20
CA ALA A 147 12.17 -7.78 0.47
C ALA A 147 12.75 -8.96 -0.31
N THR A 148 12.01 -10.07 -0.40
CA THR A 148 12.40 -11.24 -1.19
C THR A 148 12.51 -10.90 -2.68
N ARG A 149 11.58 -10.10 -3.20
CA ARG A 149 11.62 -9.64 -4.60
C ARG A 149 12.84 -8.77 -4.89
N ILE A 150 13.16 -7.84 -3.98
CA ILE A 150 14.37 -7.01 -4.07
C ILE A 150 15.61 -7.90 -4.03
N GLN A 151 15.67 -8.82 -3.06
CA GLN A 151 16.82 -9.70 -2.86
C GLN A 151 17.12 -10.59 -4.07
N LYS A 152 16.08 -11.17 -4.68
CA LYS A 152 16.25 -12.01 -5.87
C LYS A 152 16.73 -11.19 -7.06
N ASN A 153 16.19 -9.99 -7.26
CA ASN A 153 16.50 -9.13 -8.40
C ASN A 153 16.51 -9.91 -9.75
N GLU A 154 15.56 -10.82 -9.91
CA GLU A 154 15.42 -11.70 -11.08
C GLU A 154 14.26 -11.22 -11.97
N GLU A 155 14.35 -11.47 -13.27
CA GLU A 155 13.36 -11.16 -14.33
C GLU A 155 13.13 -9.67 -14.64
N THR A 156 12.64 -8.85 -13.70
CA THR A 156 12.53 -7.39 -13.88
C THR A 156 13.56 -6.63 -13.02
N PRO A 157 14.27 -5.61 -13.57
CA PRO A 157 15.26 -4.88 -12.78
C PRO A 157 14.65 -4.10 -11.62
N ILE A 158 15.25 -4.20 -10.44
CA ILE A 158 14.90 -3.33 -9.30
C ILE A 158 15.30 -1.89 -9.61
N THR A 159 14.38 -0.96 -9.37
CA THR A 159 14.55 0.49 -9.61
C THR A 159 14.59 1.28 -8.29
N ALA A 160 14.93 2.57 -8.36
CA ALA A 160 14.86 3.47 -7.20
C ALA A 160 13.46 3.50 -6.55
N THR A 161 12.41 3.46 -7.39
CA THR A 161 11.00 3.45 -6.94
C THR A 161 10.69 2.27 -6.02
N HIS A 162 11.30 1.10 -6.27
CA HIS A 162 11.12 -0.07 -5.41
C HIS A 162 11.65 0.18 -4.00
N PHE A 163 12.88 0.70 -3.89
CA PHE A 163 13.48 0.99 -2.60
C PHE A 163 12.75 2.11 -1.87
N ILE A 164 12.38 3.20 -2.56
CA ILE A 164 11.61 4.31 -1.98
C ILE A 164 10.33 3.76 -1.35
N PHE A 165 9.56 2.97 -2.10
CA PHE A 165 8.31 2.42 -1.61
C PHE A 165 8.51 1.45 -0.44
N PHE A 166 9.48 0.54 -0.56
CA PHE A 166 9.80 -0.38 0.53
C PHE A 166 10.15 0.40 1.81
N PHE A 167 11.02 1.41 1.71
CA PHE A 167 11.48 2.18 2.86
C PHE A 167 10.38 3.05 3.46
N ASN A 168 9.53 3.67 2.64
CA ASN A 168 8.37 4.42 3.11
C ASN A 168 7.41 3.52 3.90
N LEU A 169 7.05 2.36 3.33
CA LEU A 169 6.16 1.41 3.99
C LEU A 169 6.79 0.82 5.26
N TYR A 170 8.08 0.50 5.23
CA TYR A 170 8.84 0.08 6.41
C TYR A 170 8.75 1.12 7.52
N SER A 171 8.96 2.40 7.22
CA SER A 171 8.87 3.50 8.19
C SER A 171 7.47 3.60 8.80
N ILE A 172 6.41 3.54 7.98
CA ILE A 172 5.02 3.62 8.42
C ILE A 172 4.62 2.49 9.38
N LEU A 173 5.22 1.32 9.21
CA LEU A 173 4.91 0.08 9.94
C LEU A 173 5.91 -0.24 11.06
N SER A 174 7.04 0.49 11.13
CA SER A 174 8.16 0.20 12.04
C SER A 174 7.71 0.05 13.48
N ASP A 175 6.89 0.97 13.99
CA ASP A 175 6.45 0.95 15.39
C ASP A 175 5.63 -0.30 15.78
N LEU A 176 5.15 -1.06 14.81
CA LEU A 176 4.37 -2.29 15.01
C LEU A 176 5.18 -3.56 14.79
N MET A 177 6.43 -3.44 14.33
CA MET A 177 7.34 -4.56 14.13
C MET A 177 8.23 -4.75 15.36
N ASN A 178 8.52 -6.01 15.71
CA ASN A 178 9.55 -6.30 16.70
C ASN A 178 10.96 -6.10 16.11
N SER A 179 11.97 -5.99 16.96
CA SER A 179 13.36 -5.72 16.54
C SER A 179 13.92 -6.80 15.61
N ASN A 180 13.56 -8.07 15.79
CA ASN A 180 14.01 -9.14 14.90
C ASN A 180 13.47 -8.96 13.48
N THR A 181 12.16 -8.72 13.34
CA THR A 181 11.52 -8.46 12.04
C THR A 181 12.12 -7.24 11.36
N LYS A 182 12.32 -6.14 12.12
CA LYS A 182 12.97 -4.92 11.63
C LYS A 182 14.35 -5.21 11.05
N SER A 183 15.21 -5.85 11.83
CA SER A 183 16.58 -6.15 11.43
C SER A 183 16.63 -7.14 10.27
N SER A 184 15.84 -8.21 10.30
CA SER A 184 15.82 -9.22 9.23
C SER A 184 15.42 -8.62 7.88
N LEU A 185 14.43 -7.73 7.84
CA LEU A 185 14.02 -7.05 6.61
C LEU A 185 15.15 -6.17 6.05
N LEU A 186 15.82 -5.39 6.91
CA LEU A 186 16.91 -4.52 6.49
C LEU A 186 18.16 -5.29 6.06
N PHE A 187 18.54 -6.34 6.78
CA PHE A 187 19.65 -7.22 6.40
C PHE A 187 19.41 -7.92 5.06
N THR A 188 18.14 -8.19 4.71
CA THR A 188 17.77 -8.78 3.42
C THR A 188 17.98 -7.79 2.27
N ILE A 189 17.72 -6.50 2.49
CA ILE A 189 17.69 -5.48 1.44
C ILE A 189 18.99 -4.71 1.29
N PHE A 190 19.68 -4.41 2.39
CA PHE A 190 20.86 -3.55 2.37
C PHE A 190 22.00 -4.01 1.46
N PRO A 191 22.31 -5.31 1.31
CA PRO A 191 23.31 -5.75 0.34
C PRO A 191 22.98 -5.29 -1.08
N VAL A 192 21.74 -5.56 -1.54
CA VAL A 192 21.27 -5.19 -2.89
C VAL A 192 21.14 -3.68 -3.04
N PHE A 193 20.69 -2.98 -2.00
CA PHE A 193 20.63 -1.52 -2.00
C PHE A 193 22.01 -0.89 -2.11
N SER A 194 23.01 -1.40 -1.39
CA SER A 194 24.39 -0.93 -1.47
C SER A 194 24.99 -1.12 -2.86
N GLU A 195 24.77 -2.28 -3.48
CA GLU A 195 25.15 -2.54 -4.87
C GLU A 195 24.47 -1.56 -5.82
N PHE A 196 23.16 -1.35 -5.68
CA PHE A 196 22.40 -0.39 -6.50
C PHE A 196 22.93 1.04 -6.39
N ILE A 197 23.26 1.52 -5.18
CA ILE A 197 23.84 2.85 -4.98
C ILE A 197 25.23 2.95 -5.60
N ASN A 198 26.06 1.91 -5.46
CA ASN A 198 27.38 1.87 -6.10
C ASN A 198 27.24 1.94 -7.63
N ASP A 199 26.30 1.20 -8.21
CA ASP A 199 26.03 1.23 -9.65
C ASP A 199 25.62 2.63 -10.10
N ILE A 200 24.65 3.26 -9.43
CA ILE A 200 24.25 4.65 -9.72
C ILE A 200 25.42 5.61 -9.63
N SER A 201 26.29 5.47 -8.62
CA SER A 201 27.45 6.35 -8.44
C SER A 201 28.51 6.22 -9.54
N ASN A 202 28.48 5.13 -10.30
CA ASN A 202 29.39 4.86 -11.41
C ASN A 202 28.83 5.30 -12.78
N TYR A 203 27.54 5.65 -12.89
CA TYR A 203 26.96 6.23 -14.10
C TYR A 203 27.21 7.74 -14.19
N ASP A 204 27.28 8.27 -15.42
CA ASP A 204 27.38 9.71 -15.65
C ASP A 204 26.12 10.40 -15.07
N ILE A 205 26.31 11.26 -14.08
CA ILE A 205 25.26 11.91 -13.24
C ILE A 205 24.17 12.60 -14.08
N LYS A 206 24.46 12.95 -15.34
CA LYS A 206 23.55 13.65 -16.26
C LYS A 206 22.30 12.85 -16.64
N ASP A 207 22.34 11.52 -16.53
CA ASP A 207 21.24 10.64 -16.95
C ASP A 207 20.37 10.17 -15.77
N ILE A 208 20.66 10.65 -14.55
CA ILE A 208 19.98 10.22 -13.33
C ILE A 208 18.99 11.29 -12.88
N ASN A 209 17.76 10.89 -12.56
CA ASN A 209 16.76 11.77 -11.96
C ASN A 209 17.17 12.15 -10.52
N ALA A 210 17.66 13.39 -10.35
CA ALA A 210 18.17 13.87 -9.07
C ALA A 210 17.11 13.86 -7.94
N GLU A 211 15.84 14.13 -8.27
CA GLU A 211 14.75 14.14 -7.28
C GLU A 211 14.50 12.73 -6.72
N GLU A 212 14.52 11.70 -7.56
CA GLU A 212 14.34 10.31 -7.13
C GLU A 212 15.50 9.82 -6.29
N VAL A 213 16.73 10.21 -6.62
CA VAL A 213 17.92 9.86 -5.83
C VAL A 213 17.90 10.55 -4.47
N GLU A 214 17.53 11.83 -4.43
CA GLU A 214 17.38 12.56 -3.16
C GLU A 214 16.32 11.91 -2.27
N LEU A 215 15.15 11.57 -2.83
CA LEU A 215 14.09 10.84 -2.12
C LEU A 215 14.58 9.51 -1.58
N LEU A 216 15.32 8.74 -2.40
CA LEU A 216 15.88 7.44 -2.02
C LEU A 216 16.84 7.55 -0.84
N PHE A 217 17.79 8.49 -0.88
CA PHE A 217 18.72 8.73 0.22
C PHE A 217 18.00 9.21 1.48
N ASN A 218 17.04 10.13 1.35
CA ASN A 218 16.25 10.62 2.48
C ASN A 218 15.46 9.48 3.16
N SER A 219 14.87 8.56 2.38
CA SER A 219 14.15 7.41 2.93
C SER A 219 15.10 6.41 3.61
N ALA A 220 16.28 6.15 3.05
CA ALA A 220 17.28 5.28 3.66
C ALA A 220 17.86 5.87 4.96
N ILE A 221 18.20 7.17 4.98
CA ILE A 221 18.73 7.87 6.16
C ILE A 221 17.69 7.86 7.30
N LYS A 222 16.42 8.12 7.01
CA LYS A 222 15.34 8.06 8.01
C LYS A 222 15.29 6.71 8.71
N ILE A 223 15.50 5.61 7.97
CA ILE A 223 15.52 4.27 8.53
C ILE A 223 16.75 4.06 9.40
N LEU A 224 17.94 4.45 8.91
CA LEU A 224 19.19 4.28 9.64
C LEU A 224 19.17 5.02 10.99
N ILE A 225 18.68 6.27 11.01
CA ILE A 225 18.51 7.04 12.24
C ILE A 225 17.54 6.34 13.19
N ALA A 226 16.40 5.84 12.68
CA ALA A 226 15.42 5.13 13.49
C ALA A 226 15.92 3.77 14.03
N THR A 227 16.97 3.20 13.43
CA THR A 227 17.61 1.97 13.91
C THR A 227 18.79 2.21 14.86
N ASP A 228 19.49 3.34 14.74
CA ASP A 228 20.63 3.66 15.63
C ASP A 228 20.17 4.01 17.05
N GLU A 229 18.92 4.47 17.23
CA GLU A 229 18.28 4.60 18.56
C GLU A 229 18.12 3.25 19.30
N PHE A 230 18.39 2.10 18.64
CA PHE A 230 18.45 0.78 19.28
C PHE A 230 19.88 0.31 19.62
N SER A 231 20.92 1.06 19.26
CA SER A 231 22.32 0.70 19.58
C SER A 231 22.76 1.14 20.99
N ASP A 232 22.00 2.01 21.66
CA ASP A 232 22.30 2.51 23.00
C ASP A 232 21.76 1.61 24.15
N GLU A 233 21.13 0.47 23.84
CA GLU A 233 20.60 -0.50 24.83
C GLU A 233 21.22 -1.91 24.74
N ILE A 234 22.48 -2.04 24.29
CA ILE A 234 23.25 -3.31 24.39
C ILE A 234 24.50 -3.14 25.25
#